data_AF-A0A3M6FFE7-F1
#
_entry.id   AF-A0A3M6FFE7-F1
#
_cell.length_a   1.000
_cell.length_b   1.000
_cell.length_c   1.000
_cell.angle_alpha   90.00
_cell.angle_beta   90.00
_cell.angle_gamma   90.00
#
_symmetry.space_group_name_H-M   'P 1'
#
loop_
_entity.id
_entity.type
_entity.pdbx_description
1 polymer ?
#
loop_
_entity_poly.entity_id
_entity_poly.type
_entity_poly.pdbx_seq_one_letter_code
_entity_poly.pdbx_strand_id
1 'polypeptide(L)'
;MSIPMAALQRYGLASAALALLVLSGCATGNKAGTAALTASAHDGSRVPEKVSPDLYPKGAAPVPEPVVRYGRYTLVSTEPGAEQRDLLSQIINVTIPQSMSPNVHEAMSYVMQRSGYSLCPAQGDVKILYGLPLPASQYQLGPMTLRNTVQILAGPAWQVVVDEVSRSICFEKRQGYERVARAAAASSSVVGSAAHD
;
A
#
# COMPACT_ATOMS: atom_id res chain seq x y z
N MET A 1 -24.12 -39.41 41.27
CA MET A 1 -24.44 -40.76 40.77
C MET A 1 -24.84 -40.63 39.31
N SER A 2 -24.27 -41.35 38.33
CA SER A 2 -23.13 -42.27 38.37
C SER A 2 -22.51 -42.41 36.95
N ILE A 3 -21.20 -42.64 36.89
CA ILE A 3 -20.48 -43.30 35.77
C ILE A 3 -20.65 -44.81 36.04
N PRO A 4 -20.96 -45.73 35.08
CA PRO A 4 -20.12 -46.10 33.90
C PRO A 4 -20.99 -46.43 32.63
N MET A 5 -20.61 -47.18 31.57
CA MET A 5 -19.45 -48.04 31.29
C MET A 5 -19.17 -48.27 29.78
N ALA A 6 -17.87 -48.40 29.44
CA ALA A 6 -17.19 -49.26 28.43
C ALA A 6 -17.84 -49.74 27.11
N ALA A 7 -17.02 -49.72 26.05
CA ALA A 7 -16.74 -50.90 25.21
C ALA A 7 -15.40 -50.75 24.46
N LEU A 8 -14.55 -51.78 24.49
CA LEU A 8 -13.41 -51.92 23.57
C LEU A 8 -13.87 -52.61 22.28
N GLN A 9 -13.14 -52.42 21.17
CA GLN A 9 -12.44 -53.56 20.54
C GLN A 9 -11.33 -53.10 19.58
N ARG A 10 -10.25 -53.89 19.52
CA ARG A 10 -9.11 -53.72 18.59
C ARG A 10 -9.13 -54.85 17.54
N TYR A 11 -8.96 -54.53 16.26
CA TYR A 11 -8.40 -55.42 15.21
C TYR A 11 -7.89 -54.52 14.06
N GLY A 12 -6.76 -54.76 13.36
CA GLY A 12 -5.70 -55.74 13.58
C GLY A 12 -5.43 -56.63 12.35
N LEU A 13 -4.33 -56.36 11.62
CA LEU A 13 -3.64 -57.27 10.66
C LEU A 13 -4.40 -57.55 9.33
N ALA A 14 -3.78 -57.91 8.18
CA ALA A 14 -2.41 -57.77 7.65
C ALA A 14 -2.39 -58.18 6.14
N SER A 15 -1.22 -58.05 5.47
CA SER A 15 -0.80 -58.82 4.27
C SER A 15 -1.47 -58.50 2.91
N ALA A 16 -0.84 -58.69 1.72
CA ALA A 16 0.57 -58.86 1.32
C ALA A 16 0.71 -58.76 -0.23
N ALA A 17 1.97 -58.75 -0.74
CA ALA A 17 2.42 -59.02 -2.13
C ALA A 17 2.00 -58.01 -3.23
N LEU A 18 2.90 -57.31 -3.93
CA LEU A 18 4.00 -57.70 -4.84
C LEU A 18 3.57 -57.73 -6.32
N ALA A 19 3.95 -56.69 -7.07
CA ALA A 19 4.00 -56.70 -8.54
C ALA A 19 5.20 -55.86 -9.02
N LEU A 20 6.29 -56.53 -9.41
CA LEU A 20 7.43 -55.92 -10.09
C LEU A 20 7.11 -55.80 -11.59
N LEU A 21 7.10 -54.58 -12.12
CA LEU A 21 7.10 -54.33 -13.57
C LEU A 21 8.38 -53.59 -13.95
N VAL A 22 9.28 -54.32 -14.62
CA VAL A 22 10.50 -53.78 -15.19
C VAL A 22 10.17 -53.15 -16.54
N LEU A 23 10.48 -51.86 -16.71
CA LEU A 23 10.58 -51.25 -18.04
C LEU A 23 12.02 -50.81 -18.29
N SER A 24 12.63 -51.42 -19.30
CA SER A 24 13.97 -51.09 -19.79
C SER A 24 13.95 -49.82 -20.64
N GLY A 25 14.52 -48.74 -20.12
CA GLY A 25 14.77 -47.51 -20.89
C GLY A 25 16.10 -47.57 -21.64
N CYS A 26 16.08 -47.45 -22.96
CA CYS A 26 17.29 -47.39 -23.78
C CYS A 26 18.07 -46.07 -23.54
N ALA A 27 19.39 -46.18 -23.38
CA ALA A 27 20.28 -45.03 -23.29
C ALA A 27 20.57 -44.43 -24.68
N THR A 28 19.91 -43.32 -25.02
CA THR A 28 20.31 -42.48 -26.16
C THR A 28 21.47 -41.58 -25.74
N GLY A 29 22.66 -41.83 -26.28
CA GLY A 29 23.85 -41.06 -25.95
C GLY A 29 23.86 -39.66 -26.58
N ASN A 30 23.54 -38.63 -25.80
CA ASN A 30 23.80 -37.25 -26.20
C ASN A 30 25.28 -36.90 -25.99
N LYS A 31 25.97 -36.58 -27.09
CA LYS A 31 27.34 -36.05 -27.03
C LYS A 31 27.36 -34.65 -26.44
N ALA A 32 28.38 -34.42 -25.61
CA ALA A 32 28.87 -33.15 -25.10
C ALA A 32 28.30 -31.86 -25.73
N GLY A 33 27.39 -31.23 -25.00
CA GLY A 33 27.29 -29.77 -24.97
C GLY A 33 27.94 -29.28 -23.67
N THR A 34 29.26 -29.14 -23.65
CA THR A 34 29.97 -28.47 -22.54
C THR A 34 29.67 -26.97 -22.60
N ALA A 35 28.46 -26.60 -22.18
CA ALA A 35 28.25 -25.28 -21.62
C ALA A 35 29.20 -25.19 -20.43
N ALA A 36 30.28 -24.42 -20.59
CA ALA A 36 31.15 -24.09 -19.50
C ALA A 36 30.31 -23.30 -18.50
N LEU A 37 29.81 -23.99 -17.49
CA LEU A 37 29.45 -23.36 -16.23
C LEU A 37 30.75 -22.76 -15.72
N THR A 38 30.97 -21.49 -16.06
CA THR A 38 31.83 -20.61 -15.28
C THR A 38 31.16 -20.52 -13.92
N ALA A 39 31.46 -21.51 -13.08
CA ALA A 39 31.17 -21.48 -11.67
C ALA A 39 31.93 -20.26 -11.15
N SER A 40 31.19 -19.14 -11.07
CA SER A 40 31.68 -17.94 -10.41
C SER A 40 32.07 -18.39 -9.02
N ALA A 41 33.35 -18.32 -8.69
CA ALA A 41 33.84 -18.60 -7.36
C ALA A 41 33.19 -17.55 -6.45
N HIS A 42 32.06 -17.91 -5.85
CA HIS A 42 31.36 -17.09 -4.88
C HIS A 42 32.19 -17.11 -3.61
N ASP A 43 33.20 -16.25 -3.60
CA ASP A 43 33.84 -15.76 -2.39
C ASP A 43 32.75 -15.36 -1.39
N GLY A 44 32.76 -16.01 -0.23
CA GLY A 44 31.71 -15.91 0.79
C GLY A 44 31.67 -14.56 1.52
N SER A 45 32.46 -13.59 1.07
CA SER A 45 32.61 -12.25 1.64
C SER A 45 31.83 -11.19 0.82
N ARG A 46 30.53 -11.41 0.60
CA ARG A 46 29.63 -10.48 -0.11
C ARG A 46 28.46 -10.01 0.76
N VAL A 47 28.75 -9.09 1.67
CA VAL A 47 27.72 -8.29 2.38
C VAL A 47 28.22 -6.85 2.55
N PRO A 48 27.45 -5.81 2.16
CA PRO A 48 26.25 -5.80 1.33
C PRO A 48 26.56 -5.47 -0.15
N GLU A 49 26.09 -6.30 -1.09
CA GLU A 49 26.09 -5.94 -2.53
C GLU A 49 24.78 -5.22 -2.89
N LYS A 50 24.87 -4.13 -3.65
CA LYS A 50 23.71 -3.37 -4.12
C LYS A 50 23.16 -3.99 -5.40
N VAL A 51 21.85 -4.18 -5.47
CA VAL A 51 21.18 -4.69 -6.69
C VAL A 51 21.45 -3.76 -7.87
N SER A 52 21.69 -4.34 -9.05
CA SER A 52 21.92 -3.60 -10.30
C SER A 52 21.33 -4.39 -11.48
N PRO A 53 20.55 -3.78 -12.38
CA PRO A 53 20.09 -2.38 -12.34
C PRO A 53 19.20 -2.08 -11.12
N ASP A 54 19.24 -0.84 -10.66
CA ASP A 54 18.29 -0.33 -9.65
C ASP A 54 16.98 0.04 -10.35
N LEU A 55 15.85 -0.29 -9.73
CA LEU A 55 14.51 0.07 -10.19
C LEU A 55 14.12 1.50 -9.80
N TYR A 56 14.81 2.11 -8.83
CA TYR A 56 14.47 3.43 -8.28
C TYR A 56 15.55 4.52 -8.44
N PRO A 57 16.30 4.61 -9.56
CA PRO A 57 17.41 5.57 -9.72
C PRO A 57 16.94 7.03 -9.75
N LYS A 58 15.62 7.26 -9.86
CA LYS A 58 14.94 8.57 -9.77
C LYS A 58 13.68 8.49 -8.89
N GLY A 59 13.67 7.60 -7.90
CA GLY A 59 12.46 7.23 -7.15
C GLY A 59 11.50 6.38 -7.99
N ALA A 60 10.22 6.35 -7.61
CA ALA A 60 9.18 5.47 -8.20
C ALA A 60 8.75 5.81 -9.65
N ALA A 61 9.48 6.67 -10.36
CA ALA A 61 9.22 6.95 -11.77
C ALA A 61 9.57 5.73 -12.64
N PRO A 62 8.76 5.37 -13.66
CA PRO A 62 9.00 4.19 -14.47
C PRO A 62 10.31 4.31 -15.28
N VAL A 63 11.13 3.26 -15.19
CA VAL A 63 12.28 3.01 -16.07
C VAL A 63 11.88 1.90 -17.05
N PRO A 64 12.21 2.00 -18.35
CA PRO A 64 11.92 0.93 -19.31
C PRO A 64 12.69 -0.36 -19.00
N GLU A 65 11.98 -1.47 -18.84
CA GLU A 65 12.58 -2.80 -18.64
C GLU A 65 12.66 -3.61 -19.96
N PRO A 66 13.48 -4.67 -20.03
CA PRO A 66 13.50 -5.58 -21.17
C PRO A 66 12.12 -6.19 -21.46
N VAL A 67 11.74 -6.23 -22.73
CA VAL A 67 10.47 -6.84 -23.16
C VAL A 67 10.73 -8.30 -23.57
N VAL A 68 10.02 -9.24 -22.96
CA VAL A 68 10.17 -10.68 -23.23
C VAL A 68 9.28 -11.09 -24.40
N ARG A 69 9.87 -11.74 -25.41
CA ARG A 69 9.14 -12.22 -26.59
C ARG A 69 8.64 -13.65 -26.41
N TYR A 70 7.33 -13.80 -26.34
CA TYR A 70 6.64 -15.09 -26.32
C TYR A 70 6.26 -15.50 -27.76
N GLY A 71 6.82 -16.60 -28.24
CA GLY A 71 6.60 -17.09 -29.60
C GLY A 71 7.08 -16.12 -30.68
N ARG A 72 6.35 -16.02 -31.80
CA ARG A 72 6.73 -15.17 -32.94
C ARG A 72 6.07 -13.79 -32.98
N TYR A 73 4.98 -13.58 -32.25
CA TYR A 73 4.14 -12.38 -32.39
C TYR A 73 3.73 -11.72 -31.06
N THR A 74 4.05 -12.33 -29.91
CA THR A 74 3.67 -11.76 -28.61
C THR A 74 4.90 -11.16 -27.93
N LEU A 75 4.78 -9.90 -27.54
CA LEU A 75 5.72 -9.21 -26.66
C LEU A 75 5.01 -8.98 -25.33
N VAL A 76 5.63 -9.40 -24.23
CA VAL A 76 5.12 -9.21 -22.87
C VAL A 76 6.13 -8.34 -22.14
N SER A 77 5.67 -7.21 -21.62
CA SER A 77 6.50 -6.38 -20.72
C SER A 77 6.68 -7.12 -19.39
N THR A 78 7.92 -7.19 -18.90
CA THR A 78 8.21 -7.62 -17.53
C THR A 78 8.36 -6.44 -16.57
N GLU A 79 8.01 -5.23 -17.00
CA GLU A 79 7.86 -4.08 -16.11
C GLU A 79 6.82 -4.39 -15.02
N PRO A 80 7.12 -4.11 -13.74
CA PRO A 80 6.10 -4.16 -12.69
C PRO A 80 4.96 -3.17 -12.97
N GLY A 81 3.80 -3.39 -12.37
CA GLY A 81 2.68 -2.44 -12.42
C GLY A 81 3.09 -1.04 -11.94
N ALA A 82 2.35 0.00 -12.36
CA ALA A 82 2.62 1.36 -11.87
C ALA A 82 2.42 1.39 -10.34
N GLU A 83 1.29 0.84 -9.89
CA GLU A 83 0.87 0.68 -8.50
C GLU A 83 1.77 -0.24 -7.65
N GLN A 84 2.62 -1.04 -8.29
CA GLN A 84 3.62 -1.88 -7.62
C GLN A 84 4.94 -1.13 -7.39
N ARG A 85 5.23 -0.08 -8.16
CA ARG A 85 6.43 0.77 -8.08
C ARG A 85 6.16 2.05 -7.29
N ASP A 86 5.08 2.74 -7.64
CA ASP A 86 4.51 3.88 -6.93
C ASP A 86 3.26 3.42 -6.16
N LEU A 87 3.41 3.15 -4.87
CA LEU A 87 2.29 2.76 -4.03
C LEU A 87 1.19 3.85 -3.97
N LEU A 88 1.47 5.11 -4.29
CA LEU A 88 0.45 6.16 -4.38
C LEU A 88 -0.29 6.15 -5.73
N SER A 89 0.17 5.42 -6.74
CA SER A 89 -0.57 5.22 -7.99
C SER A 89 -1.57 4.06 -7.94
N GLN A 90 -1.69 3.36 -6.80
CA GLN A 90 -2.74 2.38 -6.55
C GLN A 90 -4.12 2.98 -6.86
N ILE A 91 -4.89 2.32 -7.75
CA ILE A 91 -6.27 2.70 -8.03
C ILE A 91 -7.15 2.26 -6.87
N ILE A 92 -7.84 3.22 -6.27
CA ILE A 92 -8.83 2.96 -5.22
C ILE A 92 -10.25 3.21 -5.73
N ASN A 93 -11.19 2.49 -5.15
CA ASN A 93 -12.63 2.73 -5.26
C ASN A 93 -13.23 2.44 -3.88
N VAL A 94 -13.56 3.50 -3.14
CA VAL A 94 -13.89 3.45 -1.71
C VAL A 94 -15.21 4.16 -1.43
N THR A 95 -16.11 3.47 -0.75
CA THR A 95 -17.34 4.04 -0.18
C THR A 95 -17.16 4.16 1.32
N ILE A 96 -17.14 5.38 1.84
CA ILE A 96 -17.03 5.67 3.27
C ILE A 96 -18.41 5.50 3.92
N PRO A 97 -18.55 4.75 5.03
CA PRO A 97 -19.83 4.60 5.72
C PRO A 97 -20.40 5.92 6.25
N GLN A 98 -21.63 6.26 5.85
CA GLN A 98 -22.31 7.49 6.29
C GLN A 98 -22.73 7.46 7.76
N SER A 99 -22.88 6.28 8.38
CA SER A 99 -23.36 6.10 9.75
C SER A 99 -22.47 6.69 10.85
N MET A 100 -21.26 7.14 10.52
CA MET A 100 -20.28 7.67 11.47
C MET A 100 -20.10 9.20 11.39
N SER A 101 -20.64 9.86 10.34
CA SER A 101 -20.38 11.28 10.04
C SER A 101 -18.90 11.69 10.19
N PRO A 102 -17.96 10.98 9.54
CA PRO A 102 -16.54 11.10 9.83
C PRO A 102 -15.99 12.51 9.52
N ASN A 103 -14.93 12.87 10.24
CA ASN A 103 -14.05 13.97 9.87
C ASN A 103 -13.08 13.54 8.76
N VAL A 104 -12.36 14.52 8.18
CA VAL A 104 -11.38 14.27 7.11
C VAL A 104 -10.26 13.32 7.56
N HIS A 105 -9.84 13.34 8.83
CA HIS A 105 -8.81 12.42 9.33
C HIS A 105 -9.27 10.96 9.35
N GLU A 106 -10.49 10.69 9.82
CA GLU A 106 -11.10 9.35 9.80
C GLU A 106 -11.33 8.86 8.36
N ALA A 107 -11.80 9.74 7.48
CA ALA A 107 -11.98 9.46 6.06
C ALA A 107 -10.66 9.08 5.35
N MET A 108 -9.60 9.88 5.56
CA MET A 108 -8.26 9.58 5.06
C MET A 108 -7.73 8.28 5.67
N SER A 109 -7.89 8.08 6.99
CA SER A 109 -7.44 6.87 7.68
C SER A 109 -8.12 5.61 7.14
N TYR A 110 -9.41 5.69 6.81
CA TYR A 110 -10.16 4.60 6.17
C TYR A 110 -9.63 4.29 4.77
N VAL A 111 -9.40 5.31 3.94
CA VAL A 111 -8.78 5.17 2.61
C VAL A 111 -7.37 4.55 2.69
N MET A 112 -6.62 4.79 3.76
CA MET A 112 -5.25 4.28 3.92
C MET A 112 -5.15 2.79 4.30
N GLN A 113 -6.22 2.15 4.79
CA GLN A 113 -6.14 0.86 5.51
C GLN A 113 -5.48 -0.32 4.77
N ARG A 114 -5.31 -0.24 3.44
CA ARG A 114 -4.58 -1.25 2.64
C ARG A 114 -3.55 -0.67 1.68
N SER A 115 -3.21 0.61 1.84
CA SER A 115 -2.28 1.32 0.93
C SER A 115 -0.80 1.03 1.17
N GLY A 116 -0.43 0.66 2.41
CA GLY A 116 0.96 0.63 2.86
C GLY A 116 1.49 1.98 3.36
N TYR A 117 0.71 3.06 3.31
CA TYR A 117 1.01 4.36 3.91
C TYR A 117 0.26 4.58 5.23
N SER A 118 0.86 5.41 6.08
CA SER A 118 0.28 5.96 7.30
C SER A 118 0.07 7.48 7.18
N LEU A 119 -0.76 8.06 8.05
CA LEU A 119 -0.90 9.52 8.15
C LEU A 119 0.03 10.06 9.25
N CYS A 120 0.65 11.22 9.01
CA CYS A 120 1.38 11.93 10.05
C CYS A 120 0.44 12.42 11.17
N PRO A 121 0.94 12.62 12.42
CA PRO A 121 0.11 13.00 13.56
C PRO A 121 -0.52 14.39 13.41
N ALA A 122 -1.65 14.60 14.11
CA ALA A 122 -2.45 15.83 14.07
C ALA A 122 -1.76 17.03 14.77
N GLN A 123 -0.68 17.54 14.19
CA GLN A 123 0.18 18.59 14.75
C GLN A 123 0.11 19.89 13.96
N GLY A 124 0.34 21.03 14.63
CA GLY A 124 0.34 22.36 14.00
C GLY A 124 -0.94 22.64 13.19
N ASP A 125 -0.75 23.16 11.98
CA ASP A 125 -1.83 23.45 11.04
C ASP A 125 -2.59 22.18 10.60
N VAL A 126 -1.95 21.01 10.50
CA VAL A 126 -2.60 19.74 10.05
C VAL A 126 -3.80 19.37 10.92
N LYS A 127 -3.77 19.71 12.20
CA LYS A 127 -4.91 19.55 13.13
C LYS A 127 -6.18 20.27 12.65
N ILE A 128 -6.05 21.37 11.91
CA ILE A 128 -7.17 22.10 11.31
C ILE A 128 -7.80 21.25 10.20
N LEU A 129 -7.00 20.74 9.26
CA LEU A 129 -7.46 19.88 8.16
C LEU A 129 -8.17 18.64 8.70
N TYR A 130 -7.53 17.95 9.64
CA TYR A 130 -8.02 16.69 10.21
C TYR A 130 -9.35 16.86 10.96
N GLY A 131 -9.59 18.04 11.55
CA GLY A 131 -10.85 18.37 12.22
C GLY A 131 -11.98 18.87 11.30
N LEU A 132 -11.78 18.97 9.97
CA LEU A 132 -12.84 19.35 9.05
C LEU A 132 -13.88 18.23 8.90
N PRO A 133 -15.18 18.55 8.77
CA PRO A 133 -16.20 17.55 8.45
C PRO A 133 -16.03 17.04 7.01
N LEU A 134 -16.27 15.75 6.76
CA LEU A 134 -16.22 15.20 5.40
C LEU A 134 -17.40 15.71 4.55
N PRO A 135 -17.16 16.39 3.40
CA PRO A 135 -18.22 16.81 2.50
C PRO A 135 -19.00 15.62 1.91
N ALA A 136 -20.31 15.80 1.68
CA ALA A 136 -21.18 14.75 1.13
C ALA A 136 -20.68 14.15 -0.20
N SER A 137 -20.03 14.97 -1.05
CA SER A 137 -19.43 14.55 -2.32
C SER A 137 -18.17 13.69 -2.18
N GLN A 138 -17.60 13.56 -0.98
CA GLN A 138 -16.37 12.80 -0.71
C GLN A 138 -16.62 11.44 -0.03
N TYR A 139 -17.89 11.03 0.17
CA TYR A 139 -18.22 9.71 0.69
C TYR A 139 -18.05 8.58 -0.34
N GLN A 140 -17.99 8.90 -1.63
CA GLN A 140 -17.73 7.96 -2.72
C GLN A 140 -16.49 8.45 -3.49
N LEU A 141 -15.44 7.66 -3.50
CA LEU A 141 -14.12 8.06 -4.01
C LEU A 141 -13.60 7.00 -4.97
N GLY A 142 -13.63 7.31 -6.28
CA GLY A 142 -12.97 6.53 -7.32
C GLY A 142 -13.83 6.32 -8.57
N PRO A 143 -13.33 5.55 -9.56
CA PRO A 143 -11.98 4.97 -9.60
C PRO A 143 -10.92 6.05 -9.86
N MET A 144 -9.93 6.18 -8.96
CA MET A 144 -8.81 7.13 -9.11
C MET A 144 -7.60 6.66 -8.31
N THR A 145 -6.43 7.28 -8.52
CA THR A 145 -5.22 6.96 -7.73
C THR A 145 -5.35 7.41 -6.27
N LEU A 146 -4.69 6.70 -5.37
CA LEU A 146 -4.55 7.10 -3.96
C LEU A 146 -3.96 8.53 -3.85
N ARG A 147 -2.95 8.84 -4.66
CA ARG A 147 -2.34 10.19 -4.81
C ARG A 147 -3.39 11.27 -5.02
N ASN A 148 -4.32 11.06 -5.97
CA ASN A 148 -5.37 12.02 -6.27
C ASN A 148 -6.42 12.07 -5.16
N THR A 149 -6.79 10.93 -4.59
CA THR A 149 -7.77 10.86 -3.49
C THR A 149 -7.33 11.69 -2.29
N VAL A 150 -6.07 11.55 -1.86
CA VAL A 150 -5.54 12.29 -0.71
C VAL A 150 -5.51 13.80 -0.98
N GLN A 151 -5.17 14.21 -2.21
CA GLN A 151 -5.22 15.62 -2.60
C GLN A 151 -6.66 16.17 -2.60
N ILE A 152 -7.65 15.38 -3.02
CA ILE A 152 -9.08 15.77 -3.01
C ILE A 152 -9.61 15.86 -1.57
N LEU A 153 -9.29 14.90 -0.70
CA LEU A 153 -9.65 14.93 0.71
C LEU A 153 -8.98 16.08 1.47
N ALA A 154 -7.74 16.44 1.09
CA ALA A 154 -7.03 17.58 1.67
C ALA A 154 -7.62 18.92 1.19
N GLY A 155 -7.94 19.01 -0.10
CA GLY A 155 -8.44 20.22 -0.74
C GLY A 155 -7.33 21.20 -1.16
N PRO A 156 -7.68 22.26 -1.90
CA PRO A 156 -6.72 23.07 -2.67
C PRO A 156 -5.75 23.91 -1.82
N ALA A 157 -6.08 24.16 -0.54
CA ALA A 157 -5.24 24.90 0.41
C ALA A 157 -4.04 24.10 0.93
N TRP A 158 -4.01 22.78 0.69
CA TRP A 158 -3.04 21.86 1.27
C TRP A 158 -2.20 21.20 0.18
N GLN A 159 -0.90 21.14 0.43
CA GLN A 159 0.05 20.39 -0.35
C GLN A 159 0.32 19.05 0.34
N VAL A 160 0.24 17.96 -0.41
CA VAL A 160 0.58 16.63 0.09
C VAL A 160 2.10 16.46 0.04
N VAL A 161 2.68 16.02 1.15
CA VAL A 161 4.09 15.70 1.36
C VAL A 161 4.18 14.23 1.73
N VAL A 162 5.20 13.53 1.22
CA VAL A 162 5.37 12.08 1.40
C VAL A 162 6.77 11.80 1.92
N ASP A 163 6.86 11.08 3.02
CA ASP A 163 8.11 10.47 3.47
C ASP A 163 8.08 8.98 3.11
N GLU A 164 8.83 8.63 2.07
CA GLU A 164 8.94 7.24 1.59
C GLU A 164 9.75 6.33 2.53
N VAL A 165 10.55 6.90 3.47
CA VAL A 165 11.33 6.12 4.43
C VAL A 165 10.43 5.56 5.53
N SER A 166 9.55 6.39 6.09
CA SER A 166 8.52 5.94 7.06
C SER A 166 7.23 5.44 6.40
N ARG A 167 7.08 5.63 5.08
CA ARG A 167 5.80 5.52 4.35
C ARG A 167 4.69 6.28 5.07
N SER A 168 4.93 7.56 5.33
CA SER A 168 3.92 8.46 5.90
C SER A 168 3.57 9.59 4.94
N ILE A 169 2.31 10.00 4.99
CA ILE A 169 1.77 11.12 4.23
C ILE A 169 1.43 12.25 5.20
N CYS A 170 1.87 13.45 4.87
CA CYS A 170 1.68 14.65 5.66
C CYS A 170 1.23 15.84 4.79
N PHE A 171 0.88 16.95 5.44
CA PHE A 171 0.21 18.06 4.78
C PHE A 171 0.84 19.39 5.16
N GLU A 172 1.19 20.19 4.16
CA GLU A 172 1.66 21.56 4.33
C GLU A 172 0.61 22.54 3.80
N LYS A 173 0.34 23.61 4.54
CA LYS A 173 -0.56 24.67 4.07
C LYS A 173 0.16 25.47 2.98
N ARG A 174 -0.45 25.60 1.81
CA ARG A 174 0.12 26.37 0.69
C ARG A 174 0.22 27.86 1.05
N GLN A 175 1.25 28.52 0.52
CA GLN A 175 1.43 29.97 0.67
C GLN A 175 0.21 30.73 0.10
N GLY A 176 -0.16 31.84 0.75
CA GLY A 176 -1.36 32.63 0.40
C GLY A 176 -2.69 32.07 0.92
N TYR A 177 -2.74 30.83 1.44
CA TYR A 177 -3.93 30.32 2.11
C TYR A 177 -3.91 30.68 3.60
N GLU A 178 -4.51 31.82 3.93
CA GLU A 178 -4.67 32.29 5.30
C GLU A 178 -6.12 32.14 5.75
N ARG A 179 -6.32 31.82 7.04
CA ARG A 179 -7.67 31.86 7.61
C ARG A 179 -8.07 33.32 7.71
N VAL A 180 -9.23 33.67 7.16
CA VAL A 180 -9.87 34.97 7.43
C VAL A 180 -10.02 35.10 8.95
N ALA A 181 -9.20 35.95 9.56
CA ALA A 181 -9.27 36.21 10.98
C ALA A 181 -10.68 36.71 11.30
N ARG A 182 -11.40 36.00 12.16
CA ARG A 182 -12.82 36.26 12.41
C ARG A 182 -12.98 37.71 12.86
N ALA A 183 -13.66 38.52 12.06
CA ALA A 183 -13.90 39.96 12.29
C ALA A 183 -14.91 40.22 13.43
N ALA A 184 -14.75 39.51 14.56
CA ALA A 184 -15.68 39.45 15.68
C ALA A 184 -14.96 39.62 17.04
N ALA A 185 -13.85 40.36 17.06
CA ALA A 185 -13.23 40.88 18.28
C ALA A 185 -13.43 42.41 18.44
N ALA A 186 -14.13 43.06 17.51
CA ALA A 186 -14.09 44.52 17.33
C ALA A 186 -15.46 45.24 17.37
N SER A 187 -16.55 44.56 17.76
CA SER A 187 -17.92 45.13 17.70
C SER A 187 -18.78 44.97 18.96
N SER A 188 -18.23 44.49 20.08
CA SER A 188 -19.00 44.23 21.31
C SER A 188 -18.47 44.92 22.59
N SER A 189 -17.48 45.81 22.50
CA SER A 189 -16.93 46.56 23.64
C SER A 189 -17.51 47.97 23.85
N VAL A 190 -18.53 48.38 23.09
CA VAL A 190 -19.13 49.73 23.16
C VAL A 190 -20.66 49.69 23.37
N VAL A 191 -21.11 48.96 24.39
CA VAL A 191 -22.36 49.28 25.12
C VAL A 191 -22.12 49.03 26.60
N GLY A 192 -21.60 50.03 27.30
CA GLY A 192 -21.35 49.99 28.74
C GLY A 192 -21.16 51.40 29.31
N SER A 193 -21.91 51.70 30.37
CA SER A 193 -21.88 52.95 31.14
C SER A 193 -22.48 54.21 30.48
N ALA A 194 -23.79 54.38 30.68
CA ALA A 194 -24.44 55.68 30.80
C ALA A 194 -25.59 55.58 31.82
N ALA A 195 -25.20 55.45 33.09
CA ALA A 195 -26.10 55.65 34.23
C ALA A 195 -25.42 56.67 35.15
N HIS A 196 -26.02 57.86 35.26
CA HIS A 196 -25.85 58.87 36.32
C HIS A 196 -27.02 59.86 36.23
N ASP A 197 -27.57 60.20 37.40
CA ASP A 197 -28.61 61.19 37.72
C ASP A 197 -29.96 61.13 36.95
#